data_AF-A0A4Y2NNQ9-F1
#
_entry.id   AF-A0A4Y2NNQ9-F1
#
_cell.length_a   1.000
_cell.length_b   1.000
_cell.length_c   1.000
_cell.angle_alpha   90.00
_cell.angle_beta   90.00
_cell.angle_gamma   90.00
#
_symmetry.space_group_name_H-M   'P 1'
#
loop_
_entity.id
_entity.type
_entity.pdbx_description
1 polymer ?
#
loop_
_entity_poly.entity_id
_entity_poly.type
_entity_poly.pdbx_seq_one_letter_code
_entity_poly.pdbx_strand_id
1 'polypeptide(L)'
;MNMAESSPFAFPKLDGSNYISWKEDMKVVLMDRGCWSFIIGEDKPCPEQATEKEKFEYDWRKQRCYTTIYQGLERKFLPLIRHTTDGKEAWNILKSNFEPTSKARLAVLIDEFFELKFNPEEETIGIFFKRVDEKKTRVKEEGFEIPEFLIALQLIRRLPAEYDHLVQTLYRLKDEEFNHREVEKQLVNEAGRIQLKQKDLNLDYKENTYTVGSFRLQETRKKSSERSGAVLDSSRNLGQYRRIGYPKGRGRFVTFVPAKDTMHLNVIRSGIKKRNKLSHRKLRSVELIKLLEYRQTGISS
;
A
#
# COMPACT_ATOMS: atom_id res chain seq x y z
N MET A 1 39.60 12.10 44.09
CA MET A 1 38.34 12.66 43.56
C MET A 1 38.37 12.52 42.05
N ASN A 2 37.56 11.62 41.48
CA ASN A 2 37.30 11.62 40.04
C ASN A 2 35.87 12.12 39.84
N MET A 3 35.72 13.44 39.71
CA MET A 3 34.49 14.01 39.15
C MET A 3 34.50 13.63 37.67
N ALA A 4 33.74 12.61 37.29
CA ALA A 4 33.46 12.38 35.88
C ALA A 4 32.73 13.64 35.36
N GLU A 5 33.29 14.30 34.35
CA GLU A 5 32.63 15.41 33.68
C GLU A 5 31.31 14.89 33.09
N SER A 6 30.18 15.16 33.76
CA SER A 6 28.89 14.86 33.17
C SER A 6 28.73 15.74 31.93
N SER A 7 28.47 15.09 30.80
CA SER A 7 28.06 15.81 29.60
C SER A 7 26.86 16.71 29.95
N PRO A 8 26.83 18.00 29.54
CA PRO A 8 25.67 18.87 29.74
C PRO A 8 24.44 18.46 28.90
N PHE A 9 24.49 17.26 28.32
CA PHE A 9 23.45 16.54 27.58
C PHE A 9 23.42 15.11 28.08
N ALA A 10 22.24 14.60 28.42
CA ALA A 10 22.02 13.23 28.85
C ALA A 10 22.06 12.19 27.70
N PHE A 11 22.39 12.61 26.48
CA PHE A 11 22.42 11.78 25.28
C PHE A 11 23.78 11.89 24.54
N PRO A 12 24.13 10.93 23.67
CA PRO A 12 25.39 10.92 22.93
C PRO A 12 25.55 12.13 22.00
N LYS A 13 26.79 12.60 21.85
CA LYS A 13 27.12 13.64 20.85
C LYS A 13 27.00 13.09 19.43
N LEU A 14 26.84 13.96 18.44
CA LEU A 14 26.81 13.56 17.04
C LEU A 14 28.14 12.88 16.66
N ASP A 15 28.09 11.59 16.33
CA ASP A 15 29.24 10.73 16.01
C ASP A 15 29.34 10.36 14.51
N GLY A 16 28.31 10.72 13.74
CA GLY A 16 28.20 10.52 12.29
C GLY A 16 27.36 9.30 11.89
N SER A 17 27.12 8.38 12.83
CA SER A 17 26.21 7.24 12.69
C SER A 17 24.84 7.48 13.34
N ASN A 18 24.79 8.35 14.35
CA ASN A 18 23.63 8.56 15.22
C ASN A 18 22.77 9.80 14.88
N TYR A 19 22.87 10.36 13.66
CA TYR A 19 22.22 11.65 13.35
C TYR A 19 20.69 11.66 13.59
N ILE A 20 19.98 10.57 13.27
CA ILE A 20 18.52 10.51 13.41
C ILE A 20 18.09 10.64 14.88
N SER A 21 18.72 9.89 15.79
CA SER A 21 18.44 10.00 17.23
C SER A 21 18.94 11.31 17.81
N TRP A 22 20.19 11.70 17.49
CA TRP A 22 20.77 12.98 17.92
C TRP A 22 19.90 14.18 17.54
N LYS A 23 19.29 14.17 16.35
CA LYS A 23 18.41 15.23 15.86
C LYS A 23 17.15 15.39 16.72
N GLU A 24 16.49 14.29 17.08
CA GLU A 24 15.30 14.37 17.94
C GLU A 24 15.67 14.74 19.39
N ASP A 25 16.74 14.16 19.96
CA ASP A 25 17.22 14.51 21.31
C ASP A 25 17.68 15.98 21.40
N MET A 26 18.41 16.47 20.40
CA MET A 26 18.86 17.86 20.33
C MET A 26 17.69 18.83 20.17
N LYS A 27 16.67 18.47 19.38
CA LYS A 27 15.43 19.25 19.26
C LYS A 27 14.73 19.40 20.62
N VAL A 28 14.63 18.33 21.41
CA VAL A 28 14.06 18.40 22.77
C VAL A 28 14.84 19.37 23.66
N VAL A 29 16.18 19.35 23.62
CA VAL A 29 17.01 20.28 24.41
C VAL A 29 16.95 21.73 23.90
N LEU A 30 16.78 21.95 22.60
CA LEU A 30 16.53 23.29 22.05
C LEU A 30 15.14 23.83 22.42
N MET A 31 14.15 22.96 22.61
CA MET A 31 12.83 23.33 23.15
C MET A 31 12.91 23.70 24.64
N ASP A 32 13.56 22.88 25.48
CA ASP A 32 13.85 23.18 26.89
C ASP A 32 14.56 24.54 27.06
N ARG A 33 15.52 24.83 26.18
CA ARG A 33 16.30 26.08 26.22
C ARG A 33 15.60 27.28 25.56
N GLY A 34 14.34 27.13 25.14
CA GLY A 34 13.50 28.21 24.60
C GLY A 34 14.00 28.79 23.28
N CYS A 35 14.77 28.02 22.51
CA CYS A 35 15.47 28.49 21.31
C CYS A 35 15.22 27.65 20.05
N TRP A 36 14.35 26.63 20.12
CA TRP A 36 13.87 25.87 18.95
C TRP A 36 13.16 26.75 17.91
N SER A 37 12.44 27.79 18.34
CA SER A 37 11.76 28.78 17.49
C SER A 37 12.70 29.45 16.47
N PHE A 38 13.97 29.67 16.83
CA PHE A 38 14.98 30.19 15.91
C PHE A 38 15.31 29.21 14.78
N ILE A 39 15.36 27.90 15.05
CA ILE A 39 15.65 26.86 14.06
C ILE A 39 14.57 26.81 12.98
N ILE A 40 13.30 26.74 13.41
CA ILE A 40 12.16 26.71 12.48
C ILE A 40 11.93 28.09 11.82
N GLY A 41 12.33 29.19 12.47
CA GLY A 41 12.15 30.55 11.97
C GLY A 41 10.81 31.19 12.33
N GLU A 42 10.21 30.73 13.43
CA GLU A 42 8.94 31.23 13.96
C GLU A 42 9.14 32.25 15.10
N ASP A 43 10.37 32.44 15.60
CA ASP A 43 10.65 33.47 16.61
C ASP A 43 10.42 34.87 16.02
N LYS A 44 9.65 35.69 16.74
CA LYS A 44 9.38 37.07 16.33
C LYS A 44 10.63 37.92 16.57
N PRO A 45 11.06 38.75 15.61
CA PRO A 45 12.16 39.68 15.86
C PRO A 45 11.83 40.59 17.04
N CYS A 46 12.84 40.90 17.86
CA CYS A 46 12.68 41.79 19.01
C CYS A 46 12.13 43.15 18.54
N PRO A 47 10.99 43.65 19.09
CA PRO A 47 10.44 44.94 18.69
C PRO A 47 11.42 46.10 18.89
N GLU A 48 11.37 47.13 18.03
CA GLU A 48 12.25 48.31 18.15
C GLU A 48 12.11 48.98 19.53
N GLN A 49 10.87 49.06 20.03
CA GLN A 49 10.48 49.61 21.32
C GLN A 49 10.74 48.68 22.52
N ALA A 50 11.29 47.47 22.30
CA ALA A 50 11.57 46.53 23.38
C ALA A 50 12.60 47.08 24.37
N THR A 51 12.41 46.74 25.64
CA THR A 51 13.32 47.08 26.73
C THR A 51 14.69 46.44 26.54
N GLU A 52 15.71 46.99 27.19
CA GLU A 52 17.07 46.40 27.18
C GLU A 52 17.07 44.95 27.68
N LYS A 53 16.20 44.63 28.65
CA LYS A 53 16.01 43.28 29.17
C LYS A 53 15.48 42.32 28.11
N GLU A 54 14.44 42.71 27.36
CA GLU A 54 13.87 41.87 26.30
C GLU A 54 14.84 41.67 25.13
N LYS A 55 15.63 42.71 24.79
CA LYS A 55 16.72 42.61 23.79
C LYS A 55 17.81 41.65 24.25
N PHE A 56 18.25 41.77 25.50
CA PHE A 56 19.21 40.85 26.10
C PHE A 56 18.69 39.40 26.14
N GLU A 57 17.44 39.17 26.55
CA GLU A 57 16.83 37.83 26.57
C GLU A 57 16.70 37.23 25.17
N TYR A 58 16.38 38.04 24.15
CA TYR A 58 16.33 37.60 22.75
C TYR A 58 17.72 37.15 22.27
N ASP A 59 18.74 38.00 22.40
CA ASP A 59 20.11 37.70 21.97
C ASP A 59 20.70 36.53 22.76
N TRP A 60 20.41 36.43 24.06
CA TRP A 60 20.79 35.30 24.90
C TRP A 60 20.20 33.99 24.39
N ARG A 61 18.89 33.92 24.11
CA ARG A 61 18.27 32.71 23.54
C ARG A 61 18.85 32.36 22.17
N LYS A 62 19.15 33.36 21.32
CA LYS A 62 19.77 33.16 20.01
C LYS A 62 21.18 32.57 20.11
N GLN A 63 22.06 33.14 20.96
CA GLN A 63 23.41 32.61 21.21
C GLN A 63 23.36 31.23 21.88
N ARG A 64 22.39 31.00 22.78
CA ARG A 64 22.15 29.71 23.45
C ARG A 64 21.70 28.61 22.49
N CYS A 65 21.09 28.97 21.35
CA CYS A 65 20.76 28.05 20.26
C CYS A 65 22.03 27.46 19.62
N TYR A 66 22.93 28.32 19.13
CA TYR A 66 24.19 27.90 18.50
C TYR A 66 25.10 27.14 19.46
N THR A 67 25.31 27.67 20.67
CA THR A 67 26.17 27.02 21.68
C THR A 67 25.65 25.64 22.10
N THR A 68 24.33 25.45 22.16
CA THR A 68 23.69 24.15 22.40
C THR A 68 24.03 23.15 21.30
N ILE A 69 23.88 23.54 20.03
CA ILE A 69 24.23 22.67 18.89
C ILE A 69 25.73 22.35 18.93
N TYR A 70 26.59 23.36 19.06
CA TYR A 70 28.06 23.22 19.10
C TYR A 70 28.53 22.23 20.18
N GLN A 71 27.99 22.31 21.39
CA GLN A 71 28.38 21.42 22.49
C GLN A 71 27.94 19.96 22.26
N GLY A 72 26.85 19.75 21.51
CA GLY A 72 26.33 18.43 21.14
C GLY A 72 27.07 17.72 20.01
N LEU A 73 28.11 18.32 19.43
CA LEU A 73 28.93 17.69 18.38
C LEU A 73 30.19 17.05 18.95
N GLU A 74 30.63 15.94 18.35
CA GLU A 74 32.01 15.50 18.51
C GLU A 74 32.99 16.50 17.87
N ARG A 75 34.20 16.59 18.43
CA ARG A 75 35.24 17.54 17.97
C ARG A 75 35.53 17.45 16.46
N LYS A 76 35.40 16.25 15.87
CA LYS A 76 35.64 16.00 14.44
C LYS A 76 34.65 16.70 13.50
N PHE A 77 33.48 17.13 13.99
CA PHE A 77 32.44 17.81 13.19
C PHE A 77 32.31 19.30 13.44
N LEU A 78 32.93 19.84 14.50
CA LEU A 78 33.01 21.29 14.73
C LEU A 78 33.49 22.08 13.49
N PRO A 79 34.43 21.57 12.65
CA PRO A 79 34.82 22.25 11.41
C PRO A 79 33.69 22.51 10.41
N LEU A 80 32.59 21.75 10.45
CA LEU A 80 31.43 21.94 9.55
C LEU A 80 30.71 23.26 9.83
N ILE A 81 30.57 23.63 11.10
CA ILE A 81 29.82 24.83 11.54
C ILE A 81 30.71 26.02 11.90
N ARG A 82 32.04 25.89 11.77
CA ARG A 82 33.04 26.88 12.25
C ARG A 82 32.88 28.31 11.71
N HIS A 83 32.17 28.48 10.61
CA HIS A 83 31.98 29.76 9.90
C HIS A 83 30.69 30.49 10.28
N THR A 84 29.83 29.86 11.08
CA THR A 84 28.57 30.46 11.55
C THR A 84 28.50 30.48 13.06
N THR A 85 27.79 31.46 13.60
CA THR A 85 27.33 31.52 14.99
C THR A 85 25.80 31.56 15.08
N ASP A 86 25.11 31.34 13.96
CA ASP A 86 23.66 31.25 13.91
C ASP A 86 23.20 29.79 14.07
N GLY A 87 22.29 29.55 15.02
CA GLY A 87 21.81 28.21 15.34
C GLY A 87 21.06 27.55 14.17
N LYS A 88 20.31 28.32 13.37
CA LYS A 88 19.54 27.81 12.24
C LYS A 88 20.44 27.42 11.08
N GLU A 89 21.45 28.25 10.79
CA GLU A 89 22.47 27.93 9.79
C GLU A 89 23.27 26.68 10.19
N ALA A 90 23.77 26.62 11.42
CA ALA A 90 24.48 25.45 11.95
C ALA A 90 23.62 24.17 11.86
N TRP A 91 22.34 24.23 12.24
CA TRP A 91 21.40 23.12 12.11
C TRP A 91 21.22 22.65 10.66
N ASN A 92 21.06 23.58 9.72
CA ASN A 92 20.89 23.28 8.30
C ASN A 92 22.15 22.68 7.66
N ILE A 93 23.34 23.13 8.06
CA ILE A 93 24.62 22.53 7.63
C ILE A 93 24.68 21.07 8.09
N LEU A 94 24.41 20.80 9.37
CA LEU A 94 24.40 19.43 9.92
C LEU A 94 23.36 18.56 9.21
N LYS A 95 22.14 19.08 9.02
CA LYS A 95 21.08 18.39 8.26
C LYS A 95 21.55 18.01 6.85
N SER A 96 22.14 18.93 6.11
CA SER A 96 22.65 18.67 4.75
C SER A 96 23.78 17.63 4.71
N ASN A 97 24.63 17.55 5.74
CA ASN A 97 25.77 16.63 5.79
C ASN A 97 25.42 15.23 6.30
N PHE A 98 24.40 15.09 7.17
CA PHE A 98 24.11 13.85 7.88
C PHE A 98 22.71 13.27 7.66
N GLU A 99 21.76 14.03 7.10
CA GLU A 99 20.44 13.50 6.75
C GLU A 99 20.53 12.77 5.39
N PRO A 100 20.34 11.45 5.32
CA PRO A 100 20.41 10.74 4.05
C PRO A 100 19.20 11.10 3.20
N THR A 101 19.41 11.85 2.12
CA THR A 101 18.38 12.15 1.11
C THR A 101 18.93 11.99 -0.31
N SER A 102 19.44 10.79 -0.61
CA SER A 102 19.78 10.45 -1.99
C SER A 102 18.49 10.33 -2.79
N LYS A 103 18.27 11.23 -3.76
CA LYS A 103 17.07 11.18 -4.62
C LYS A 103 16.94 9.84 -5.36
N ALA A 104 18.07 9.20 -5.66
CA ALA A 104 18.11 7.85 -6.21
C ALA A 104 17.66 6.78 -5.19
N ARG A 105 18.07 6.87 -3.91
CA ARG A 105 17.62 5.97 -2.85
C ARG A 105 16.12 6.14 -2.61
N LEU A 106 15.62 7.37 -2.50
CA LEU A 106 14.19 7.64 -2.35
C LEU A 106 13.38 7.07 -3.53
N ALA A 107 13.84 7.23 -4.78
CA ALA A 107 13.19 6.62 -5.94
C ALA A 107 13.09 5.10 -5.82
N VAL A 108 14.20 4.42 -5.47
CA VAL A 108 14.22 2.97 -5.24
C VAL A 108 13.25 2.55 -4.13
N LEU A 109 13.17 3.28 -3.01
CA LEU A 109 12.24 2.94 -1.92
C LEU A 109 10.76 3.13 -2.32
N ILE A 110 10.45 4.15 -3.13
CA ILE A 110 9.11 4.38 -3.68
C ILE A 110 8.73 3.26 -4.67
N ASP A 111 9.65 2.85 -5.53
CA ASP A 111 9.44 1.71 -6.43
C ASP A 111 9.22 0.42 -5.62
N GLU A 112 10.09 0.11 -4.65
CA GLU A 112 9.94 -1.04 -3.74
C GLU A 112 8.56 -1.04 -3.02
N PHE A 113 8.06 0.12 -2.59
CA PHE A 113 6.76 0.26 -1.94
C PHE A 113 5.61 -0.10 -2.89
N PHE A 114 5.58 0.49 -4.10
CA PHE A 114 4.55 0.21 -5.10
C PHE A 114 4.71 -1.14 -5.80
N GLU A 115 5.85 -1.81 -5.64
CA GLU A 115 6.08 -3.17 -6.11
C GLU A 115 5.58 -4.27 -5.18
N LEU A 116 5.27 -3.95 -3.91
CA LEU A 116 4.64 -4.90 -2.98
C LEU A 116 3.39 -5.56 -3.59
N LYS A 117 3.18 -6.82 -3.19
CA LYS A 117 2.06 -7.70 -3.55
C LYS A 117 1.75 -8.55 -2.34
N PHE A 118 0.48 -8.79 -2.08
CA PHE A 118 0.04 -9.79 -1.14
C PHE A 118 0.11 -11.17 -1.81
N ASN A 119 0.76 -12.14 -1.17
CA ASN A 119 0.75 -13.54 -1.62
C ASN A 119 0.07 -14.46 -0.59
N PRO A 120 -1.19 -14.88 -0.81
CA PRO A 120 -1.93 -15.71 0.16
C PRO A 120 -1.33 -17.11 0.38
N GLU A 121 -0.40 -17.57 -0.47
CA GLU A 121 0.31 -18.84 -0.29
C GLU A 121 1.53 -18.73 0.63
N GLU A 122 2.14 -17.53 0.72
CA GLU A 122 3.39 -17.29 1.47
C GLU A 122 3.16 -16.49 2.77
N GLU A 123 2.12 -15.66 2.83
CA GLU A 123 1.90 -14.74 3.96
C GLU A 123 0.42 -14.58 4.32
N THR A 124 0.16 -14.15 5.56
CA THR A 124 -1.17 -13.71 5.98
C THR A 124 -1.36 -12.22 5.68
N ILE A 125 -2.61 -11.76 5.61
CA ILE A 125 -2.91 -10.34 5.33
C ILE A 125 -2.25 -9.39 6.36
N GLY A 126 -2.11 -9.81 7.62
CA GLY A 126 -1.41 -9.03 8.65
C GLY A 126 0.12 -9.01 8.49
N ILE A 127 0.73 -10.05 7.93
CA ILE A 127 2.16 -10.05 7.56
C ILE A 127 2.40 -9.10 6.38
N PHE A 128 1.48 -9.08 5.41
CA PHE A 128 1.52 -8.14 4.29
C PHE A 128 1.44 -6.68 4.77
N PHE A 129 0.54 -6.36 5.71
CA PHE A 129 0.46 -5.02 6.33
C PHE A 129 1.78 -4.60 6.97
N LYS A 130 2.38 -5.49 7.78
CA LYS A 130 3.69 -5.24 8.41
C LYS A 130 4.78 -4.91 7.39
N ARG A 131 4.79 -5.57 6.23
CA ARG A 131 5.71 -5.24 5.12
C ARG A 131 5.43 -3.89 4.48
N VAL A 132 4.16 -3.49 4.37
CA VAL A 132 3.76 -2.16 3.88
C VAL A 132 4.23 -1.08 4.84
N ASP A 133 4.04 -1.27 6.16
CA ASP A 133 4.52 -0.35 7.20
C ASP A 133 6.05 -0.27 7.28
N GLU A 134 6.76 -1.39 7.13
CA GLU A 134 8.23 -1.40 7.05
C GLU A 134 8.75 -0.58 5.84
N LYS A 135 8.09 -0.67 4.69
CA LYS A 135 8.43 0.16 3.52
C LYS A 135 8.01 1.63 3.69
N LYS A 136 6.82 1.91 4.24
CA LYS A 136 6.35 3.26 4.60
C LYS A 136 7.34 3.96 5.53
N THR A 137 7.83 3.25 6.54
CA THR A 137 8.81 3.76 7.52
C THR A 137 10.15 4.06 6.86
N ARG A 138 10.69 3.16 6.04
CA ARG A 138 11.93 3.42 5.28
C ARG A 138 11.85 4.64 4.36
N VAL A 139 10.69 4.89 3.75
CA VAL A 139 10.46 6.08 2.91
C VAL A 139 10.41 7.36 3.78
N LYS A 140 9.80 7.28 4.97
CA LYS A 140 9.78 8.35 5.98
C LYS A 140 11.17 8.67 6.54
N GLU A 141 12.05 7.68 6.67
CA GLU A 141 13.46 7.86 7.06
C GLU A 141 14.27 8.66 6.02
N GLU A 142 13.95 8.56 4.73
CA GLU A 142 14.49 9.45 3.67
C GLU A 142 13.77 10.82 3.60
N GLY A 143 13.02 11.19 4.64
CA GLY A 143 12.38 12.51 4.75
C GLY A 143 11.14 12.72 3.87
N PHE A 144 10.54 11.66 3.31
CA PHE A 144 9.30 11.73 2.55
C PHE A 144 8.18 10.94 3.24
N GLU A 145 7.06 11.59 3.58
CA GLU A 145 5.91 10.89 4.13
C GLU A 145 4.95 10.50 3.01
N ILE A 146 4.62 9.19 2.90
CA ILE A 146 3.66 8.70 1.90
C ILE A 146 2.25 9.12 2.33
N PRO A 147 1.47 9.81 1.48
CA PRO A 147 0.08 10.14 1.76
C PRO A 147 -0.77 8.91 2.10
N GLU A 148 -1.62 9.03 3.13
CA GLU A 148 -2.52 7.97 3.61
C GLU A 148 -3.38 7.35 2.50
N PHE A 149 -3.88 8.17 1.57
CA PHE A 149 -4.60 7.72 0.37
C PHE A 149 -3.78 6.75 -0.50
N LEU A 150 -2.48 6.99 -0.69
CA LEU A 150 -1.61 6.13 -1.50
C LEU A 150 -1.26 4.82 -0.78
N ILE A 151 -1.22 4.82 0.55
CA ILE A 151 -1.03 3.61 1.36
C ILE A 151 -2.30 2.74 1.30
N ALA A 152 -3.46 3.34 1.51
CA ALA A 152 -4.76 2.71 1.35
C ALA A 152 -4.94 2.10 -0.07
N LEU A 153 -4.54 2.83 -1.13
CA LEU A 153 -4.50 2.28 -2.49
C LEU A 153 -3.51 1.12 -2.64
N GLN A 154 -2.31 1.20 -2.06
CA GLN A 154 -1.30 0.16 -2.22
C GLN A 154 -1.71 -1.17 -1.57
N LEU A 155 -2.46 -1.12 -0.45
CA LEU A 155 -3.05 -2.29 0.17
C LEU A 155 -4.06 -3.03 -0.73
N ILE A 156 -4.80 -2.32 -1.58
CA ILE A 156 -5.88 -2.91 -2.40
C ILE A 156 -5.52 -3.17 -3.86
N ARG A 157 -4.50 -2.50 -4.41
CA ARG A 157 -4.19 -2.49 -5.86
C ARG A 157 -3.71 -3.82 -6.43
N ARG A 158 -3.27 -4.77 -5.58
CA ARG A 158 -2.71 -6.07 -6.00
C ARG A 158 -3.14 -7.23 -5.08
N LEU A 159 -4.41 -7.24 -4.68
CA LEU A 159 -5.01 -8.35 -3.95
C LEU A 159 -5.48 -9.47 -4.89
N PRO A 160 -5.64 -10.71 -4.39
CA PRO A 160 -6.35 -11.80 -5.07
C PRO A 160 -7.83 -11.46 -5.37
N ALA A 161 -8.40 -12.14 -6.38
CA ALA A 161 -9.74 -11.84 -6.90
C ALA A 161 -10.88 -12.10 -5.88
N GLU A 162 -10.62 -12.90 -4.84
CA GLU A 162 -11.50 -13.12 -3.70
C GLU A 162 -11.87 -11.81 -2.98
N TYR A 163 -10.99 -10.80 -3.06
CA TYR A 163 -11.18 -9.48 -2.47
C TYR A 163 -11.88 -8.48 -3.43
N ASP A 164 -12.15 -8.82 -4.70
CA ASP A 164 -12.66 -7.88 -5.72
C ASP A 164 -13.92 -7.12 -5.28
N HIS A 165 -14.85 -7.80 -4.60
CA HIS A 165 -16.06 -7.16 -4.08
C HIS A 165 -15.72 -6.13 -2.99
N LEU A 166 -14.82 -6.47 -2.04
CA LEU A 166 -14.40 -5.51 -1.02
C LEU A 166 -13.75 -4.30 -1.67
N VAL A 167 -12.83 -4.51 -2.61
CA VAL A 167 -12.16 -3.43 -3.35
C VAL A 167 -13.16 -2.51 -4.06
N GLN A 168 -14.21 -3.07 -4.69
CA GLN A 168 -15.30 -2.28 -5.29
C GLN A 168 -16.14 -1.48 -4.28
N THR A 169 -16.28 -1.95 -3.04
CA THR A 169 -16.95 -1.21 -1.95
C THR A 169 -16.04 -0.10 -1.43
N LEU A 170 -14.75 -0.38 -1.22
CA LEU A 170 -13.76 0.58 -0.74
C LEU A 170 -13.61 1.78 -1.69
N TYR A 171 -13.66 1.56 -3.01
CA TYR A 171 -13.68 2.65 -4.01
C TYR A 171 -14.95 3.53 -4.00
N ARG A 172 -15.94 3.24 -3.15
CA ARG A 172 -17.16 4.06 -2.98
C ARG A 172 -17.22 4.77 -1.63
N LEU A 173 -16.24 4.57 -0.75
CA LEU A 173 -16.06 5.37 0.44
C LEU A 173 -15.79 6.82 0.05
N LYS A 174 -16.10 7.77 0.93
CA LYS A 174 -15.68 9.15 0.73
C LYS A 174 -14.17 9.30 0.95
N ASP A 175 -13.57 10.35 0.42
CA ASP A 175 -12.13 10.60 0.54
C ASP A 175 -11.68 10.73 2.01
N GLU A 176 -12.54 11.22 2.91
CA GLU A 176 -12.26 11.31 4.35
C GLU A 176 -12.31 9.94 5.07
N GLU A 177 -13.10 9.01 4.53
CA GLU A 177 -13.29 7.64 5.04
C GLU A 177 -12.20 6.69 4.50
N PHE A 178 -11.62 6.98 3.33
CA PHE A 178 -10.62 6.16 2.66
C PHE A 178 -9.19 6.43 3.18
N ASN A 179 -8.84 5.81 4.32
CA ASN A 179 -7.52 5.88 4.94
C ASN A 179 -6.93 4.48 5.21
N HIS A 180 -5.62 4.42 5.51
CA HIS A 180 -4.87 3.19 5.76
C HIS A 180 -5.57 2.27 6.77
N ARG A 181 -5.94 2.84 7.93
CA ARG A 181 -6.49 2.11 9.08
C ARG A 181 -7.85 1.48 8.80
N GLU A 182 -8.75 2.18 8.09
CA GLU A 182 -10.05 1.61 7.74
C GLU A 182 -9.91 0.51 6.67
N VAL A 183 -9.02 0.69 5.70
CA VAL A 183 -8.73 -0.33 4.68
C VAL A 183 -8.15 -1.61 5.31
N GLU A 184 -7.17 -1.51 6.20
CA GLU A 184 -6.64 -2.67 6.95
C GLU A 184 -7.74 -3.41 7.71
N LYS A 185 -8.56 -2.67 8.47
CA LYS A 185 -9.68 -3.22 9.25
C LYS A 185 -10.65 -4.02 8.38
N GLN A 186 -11.05 -3.49 7.22
CA GLN A 186 -11.96 -4.22 6.33
C GLN A 186 -11.29 -5.41 5.65
N LEU A 187 -9.99 -5.33 5.33
CA LEU A 187 -9.22 -6.44 4.77
C LEU A 187 -9.05 -7.61 5.75
N VAL A 188 -8.86 -7.36 7.05
CA VAL A 188 -8.85 -8.41 8.09
C VAL A 188 -10.22 -9.11 8.17
N ASN A 189 -11.30 -8.33 8.19
CA ASN A 189 -12.66 -8.87 8.25
C ASN A 189 -12.98 -9.75 7.02
N GLU A 190 -12.59 -9.30 5.82
CA GLU A 190 -12.80 -10.06 4.59
C GLU A 190 -11.92 -11.33 4.53
N ALA A 191 -10.66 -11.26 4.98
CA ALA A 191 -9.81 -12.44 5.11
C ALA A 191 -10.43 -13.50 6.04
N GLY A 192 -11.02 -13.09 7.16
CA GLY A 192 -11.80 -13.98 8.04
C GLY A 192 -13.02 -14.59 7.34
N ARG A 193 -13.75 -13.80 6.56
CA ARG A 193 -14.91 -14.27 5.76
C ARG A 193 -14.51 -15.28 4.70
N ILE A 194 -13.38 -15.07 4.01
CA ILE A 194 -12.83 -15.99 3.01
C ILE A 194 -12.45 -17.33 3.66
N GLN A 195 -11.76 -17.29 4.81
CA GLN A 195 -11.38 -18.51 5.55
C GLN A 195 -12.59 -19.32 6.04
N LEU A 196 -13.68 -18.67 6.48
CA LEU A 196 -14.92 -19.35 6.86
C LEU A 196 -15.54 -20.07 5.67
N LYS A 197 -15.74 -19.37 4.54
CA LYS A 197 -16.27 -19.98 3.30
C LYS A 197 -15.46 -21.19 2.83
N GLN A 198 -14.12 -21.10 2.92
CA GLN A 198 -13.24 -22.22 2.57
C GLN A 198 -13.42 -23.42 3.52
N LYS A 199 -13.65 -23.20 4.82
CA LYS A 199 -13.95 -24.29 5.76
C LYS A 199 -15.29 -24.96 5.44
N ASP A 200 -16.33 -24.17 5.18
CA ASP A 200 -17.67 -24.67 4.88
C ASP A 200 -17.69 -25.53 3.59
N LEU A 201 -17.05 -25.05 2.51
CA LEU A 201 -16.88 -25.80 1.26
C LEU A 201 -16.10 -27.11 1.45
N ASN A 202 -15.08 -27.11 2.31
CA ASN A 202 -14.30 -28.32 2.63
C ASN A 202 -15.05 -29.32 3.52
N LEU A 203 -16.06 -28.87 4.28
CA LEU A 203 -16.95 -29.75 5.05
C LEU A 203 -17.96 -30.44 4.13
N ASP A 204 -18.65 -29.68 3.28
CA ASP A 204 -19.62 -30.19 2.30
C ASP A 204 -18.97 -31.23 1.35
N TYR A 205 -17.76 -30.96 0.85
CA TYR A 205 -17.03 -31.95 0.04
C TYR A 205 -16.79 -33.27 0.79
N LYS A 206 -16.40 -33.22 2.08
CA LYS A 206 -16.18 -34.42 2.89
C LYS A 206 -17.48 -35.19 3.13
N GLU A 207 -18.56 -34.51 3.50
CA GLU A 207 -19.87 -35.11 3.77
C GLU A 207 -20.43 -35.83 2.53
N ASN A 208 -20.27 -35.22 1.35
CA ASN A 208 -20.61 -35.86 0.08
C ASN A 208 -19.74 -37.10 -0.23
N THR A 209 -18.44 -37.11 0.10
CA THR A 209 -17.60 -38.31 -0.13
C THR A 209 -18.00 -39.52 0.71
N TYR A 210 -18.41 -39.32 1.97
CA TYR A 210 -18.91 -40.42 2.81
C TYR A 210 -20.29 -40.92 2.34
N THR A 211 -21.16 -40.01 1.90
CA THR A 211 -22.52 -40.35 1.43
C THR A 211 -22.49 -41.17 0.13
N VAL A 212 -21.63 -40.81 -0.83
CA VAL A 212 -21.49 -41.56 -2.11
C VAL A 212 -20.88 -42.96 -1.91
N GLY A 213 -20.07 -43.17 -0.88
CA GLY A 213 -19.54 -44.50 -0.53
C GLY A 213 -20.60 -45.49 -0.07
N SER A 214 -21.64 -45.00 0.61
CA SER A 214 -22.74 -45.81 1.16
C SER A 214 -23.61 -46.48 0.08
N PHE A 215 -23.88 -45.78 -1.02
CA PHE A 215 -24.83 -46.23 -2.06
C PHE A 215 -24.31 -47.37 -2.96
N ARG A 216 -23.03 -47.73 -2.93
CA ARG A 216 -22.45 -48.79 -3.80
C ARG A 216 -22.50 -50.20 -3.23
N LEU A 217 -23.15 -50.42 -2.08
CA LEU A 217 -23.04 -51.69 -1.33
C LEU A 217 -24.39 -52.34 -0.99
N GLN A 218 -25.40 -52.23 -1.87
CA GLN A 218 -26.69 -52.91 -1.64
C GLN A 218 -27.54 -53.35 -2.87
N GLU A 219 -26.93 -53.69 -4.02
CA GLU A 219 -27.66 -54.29 -5.16
C GLU A 219 -27.10 -55.64 -5.66
N THR A 220 -26.84 -56.60 -4.76
CA THR A 220 -26.67 -58.02 -5.14
C THR A 220 -27.25 -59.02 -4.14
N ARG A 221 -28.56 -59.33 -4.22
CA ARG A 221 -29.08 -60.71 -4.07
C ARG A 221 -30.54 -60.87 -4.51
N LYS A 222 -30.91 -62.12 -4.85
CA LYS A 222 -32.13 -62.49 -5.61
C LYS A 222 -33.16 -63.26 -4.76
N LYS A 223 -34.44 -63.10 -5.17
CA LYS A 223 -35.50 -64.13 -5.38
C LYS A 223 -36.44 -64.61 -4.24
N SER A 224 -37.65 -64.99 -4.73
CA SER A 224 -38.77 -65.76 -4.11
C SER A 224 -39.64 -65.01 -3.08
N SER A 225 -40.96 -65.23 -2.95
CA SER A 225 -41.85 -66.31 -3.46
C SER A 225 -43.27 -65.80 -3.83
N GLU A 226 -44.04 -66.63 -4.55
CA GLU A 226 -45.45 -66.46 -4.99
C GLU A 226 -46.45 -66.55 -3.80
N ARG A 227 -47.77 -66.22 -3.80
CA ARG A 227 -48.89 -66.01 -4.79
C ARG A 227 -49.86 -64.94 -4.19
N SER A 228 -51.00 -64.47 -4.74
CA SER A 228 -51.84 -64.62 -5.96
C SER A 228 -52.75 -63.35 -6.05
N GLY A 229 -53.65 -63.09 -7.02
CA GLY A 229 -54.06 -63.79 -8.24
C GLY A 229 -55.60 -63.91 -8.41
N ALA A 230 -56.23 -63.07 -9.25
CA ALA A 230 -57.64 -63.12 -9.70
C ALA A 230 -57.74 -62.75 -11.20
N VAL A 231 -58.76 -63.24 -11.91
CA VAL A 231 -58.89 -63.27 -13.39
C VAL A 231 -60.21 -62.56 -13.80
N LEU A 232 -60.27 -61.67 -14.80
CA LEU A 232 -60.65 -61.87 -16.23
C LEU A 232 -60.58 -60.49 -16.93
N ASP A 233 -59.74 -60.30 -17.96
CA ASP A 233 -60.00 -60.41 -19.41
C ASP A 233 -60.78 -59.25 -20.09
N SER A 234 -60.11 -58.53 -21.01
CA SER A 234 -60.63 -58.19 -22.35
C SER A 234 -59.64 -57.34 -23.20
N SER A 235 -58.93 -58.02 -24.10
CA SER A 235 -58.70 -57.65 -25.52
C SER A 235 -58.68 -56.16 -25.97
N ARG A 236 -57.53 -55.64 -26.45
CA ARG A 236 -57.26 -55.34 -27.90
C ARG A 236 -55.98 -54.54 -28.24
N ASN A 237 -55.33 -55.01 -29.32
CA ASN A 237 -54.58 -54.32 -30.37
C ASN A 237 -53.10 -53.89 -30.19
N LEU A 238 -52.32 -54.30 -31.21
CA LEU A 238 -50.93 -53.96 -31.48
C LEU A 238 -50.80 -52.61 -32.23
N GLY A 239 -49.63 -51.98 -32.14
CA GLY A 239 -49.19 -50.92 -33.06
C GLY A 239 -47.66 -50.72 -32.98
N GLN A 240 -46.93 -51.13 -34.02
CA GLN A 240 -45.45 -51.23 -34.00
C GLN A 240 -44.73 -50.09 -34.75
N TYR A 241 -43.54 -49.72 -34.24
CA TYR A 241 -42.32 -49.32 -34.96
C TYR A 241 -42.34 -48.22 -36.07
N ARG A 242 -41.37 -47.28 -36.00
CA ARG A 242 -40.05 -47.42 -36.67
C ARG A 242 -39.02 -46.34 -36.28
N ARG A 243 -37.73 -46.71 -36.36
CA ARG A 243 -36.54 -45.83 -36.25
C ARG A 243 -35.93 -45.53 -37.63
N ILE A 244 -35.58 -44.27 -37.88
CA ILE A 244 -34.62 -43.70 -38.86
C ILE A 244 -34.11 -42.39 -38.20
N GLY A 245 -32.88 -41.86 -38.37
CA GLY A 245 -31.65 -42.30 -39.05
C GLY A 245 -30.64 -41.13 -39.13
N TYR A 246 -29.36 -41.38 -39.48
CA TYR A 246 -28.35 -40.33 -39.71
C TYR A 246 -27.35 -40.73 -40.82
N PRO A 247 -26.77 -39.76 -41.54
CA PRO A 247 -25.38 -39.85 -41.98
C PRO A 247 -24.52 -38.60 -41.68
N LYS A 248 -23.20 -38.80 -41.58
CA LYS A 248 -22.14 -37.77 -41.37
C LYS A 248 -21.49 -37.35 -42.71
N GLY A 249 -20.82 -36.20 -42.78
CA GLY A 249 -19.72 -36.04 -43.75
C GLY A 249 -19.05 -34.66 -43.97
N ARG A 250 -17.77 -34.58 -43.58
CA ARG A 250 -16.67 -33.71 -44.13
C ARG A 250 -16.71 -32.19 -43.87
N GLY A 251 -15.51 -31.59 -43.78
CA GLY A 251 -15.26 -30.15 -43.60
C GLY A 251 -13.93 -29.73 -44.24
N ARG A 252 -13.41 -28.52 -43.95
CA ARG A 252 -12.05 -28.05 -44.33
C ARG A 252 -11.51 -26.98 -43.36
N PHE A 253 -10.20 -27.02 -43.12
CA PHE A 253 -9.38 -25.97 -42.51
C PHE A 253 -8.66 -25.15 -43.60
N VAL A 254 -8.44 -23.85 -43.37
CA VAL A 254 -7.36 -23.05 -43.99
C VAL A 254 -6.88 -21.99 -42.98
N THR A 255 -5.57 -21.74 -42.92
CA THR A 255 -4.93 -20.64 -42.18
C THR A 255 -4.01 -19.84 -43.11
N PHE A 256 -3.82 -18.54 -42.85
CA PHE A 256 -2.55 -17.76 -42.80
C PHE A 256 -2.63 -16.27 -43.26
N VAL A 257 -2.53 -15.34 -42.29
CA VAL A 257 -1.79 -14.04 -42.15
C VAL A 257 -1.10 -13.38 -43.39
N PRO A 258 -0.74 -12.05 -43.40
CA PRO A 258 -1.46 -10.77 -43.17
C PRO A 258 -1.31 -9.74 -44.34
N ALA A 259 -1.85 -8.50 -44.22
CA ALA A 259 -1.47 -7.34 -45.07
C ALA A 259 -1.53 -5.99 -44.32
N LYS A 260 -0.78 -4.99 -44.81
CA LYS A 260 -0.49 -3.68 -44.15
C LYS A 260 -1.39 -2.51 -44.61
N ASP A 261 -1.51 -1.54 -43.71
CA ASP A 261 -1.66 -0.08 -43.88
C ASP A 261 -2.29 0.51 -45.17
N THR A 262 -3.42 1.22 -45.00
CA THR A 262 -3.63 2.52 -45.68
C THR A 262 -4.51 3.41 -44.79
N MET A 263 -4.10 4.67 -44.55
CA MET A 263 -4.93 5.65 -43.85
C MET A 263 -5.93 6.30 -44.82
N HIS A 264 -7.18 6.47 -44.39
CA HIS A 264 -8.04 7.53 -44.91
C HIS A 264 -8.76 8.24 -43.76
N LEU A 265 -8.53 9.56 -43.66
CA LEU A 265 -9.26 10.47 -42.81
C LEU A 265 -10.70 10.62 -43.32
N ASN A 266 -11.68 10.42 -42.45
CA ASN A 266 -13.04 10.94 -42.66
C ASN A 266 -13.60 11.44 -41.32
N VAL A 267 -13.74 12.75 -41.20
CA VAL A 267 -14.31 13.44 -40.04
C VAL A 267 -15.82 13.59 -40.27
N ILE A 268 -16.63 12.74 -39.63
CA ILE A 268 -18.08 13.00 -39.48
C ILE A 268 -18.49 12.72 -38.02
N ARG A 269 -19.21 13.69 -37.44
CA ARG A 269 -19.71 13.68 -36.06
C ARG A 269 -20.88 12.70 -35.91
N SER A 270 -20.82 11.77 -34.95
CA SER A 270 -21.96 11.37 -34.09
C SER A 270 -21.58 10.26 -33.09
N GLY A 271 -22.25 10.25 -31.93
CA GLY A 271 -22.64 9.00 -31.27
C GLY A 271 -21.56 8.16 -30.56
N ILE A 272 -21.32 8.49 -29.29
CA ILE A 272 -20.84 7.63 -28.18
C ILE A 272 -20.89 6.10 -28.45
N LYS A 273 -19.72 5.44 -28.58
CA LYS A 273 -19.33 4.15 -27.95
C LYS A 273 -18.02 3.58 -28.53
N LYS A 274 -16.91 3.65 -27.79
CA LYS A 274 -15.78 2.68 -27.91
C LYS A 274 -15.20 2.35 -26.53
N ARG A 275 -15.30 1.08 -26.14
CA ARG A 275 -14.49 0.49 -25.07
C ARG A 275 -13.03 0.41 -25.56
N ASN A 276 -12.14 1.23 -25.03
CA ASN A 276 -10.70 1.03 -25.19
C ASN A 276 -10.17 0.18 -24.03
N LYS A 277 -9.78 -1.07 -24.32
CA LYS A 277 -8.91 -1.84 -23.41
C LYS A 277 -7.51 -1.20 -23.44
N LEU A 278 -7.28 -0.22 -22.56
CA LEU A 278 -5.96 0.32 -22.34
C LEU A 278 -5.11 -0.72 -21.60
N SER A 279 -3.98 -1.14 -22.17
CA SER A 279 -3.04 -2.06 -21.51
C SER A 279 -2.59 -1.49 -20.17
N HIS A 280 -2.59 -2.31 -19.11
CA HIS A 280 -2.20 -1.91 -17.74
C HIS A 280 -0.82 -1.24 -17.64
N ARG A 281 0.08 -1.39 -18.63
CA ARG A 281 1.36 -0.66 -18.68
C ARG A 281 1.19 0.83 -18.98
N LYS A 282 0.19 1.24 -19.79
CA LYS A 282 -0.07 2.66 -20.10
C LYS A 282 -0.77 3.43 -18.98
N LEU A 283 -1.46 2.74 -18.07
CA LEU A 283 -2.05 3.38 -16.88
C LEU A 283 -0.96 3.90 -15.93
N ARG A 284 0.11 3.13 -15.71
CA ARG A 284 1.22 3.51 -14.80
C ARG A 284 1.90 4.82 -15.18
N SER A 285 2.14 5.07 -16.47
CA SER A 285 2.77 6.32 -16.91
C SER A 285 1.85 7.53 -16.80
N VAL A 286 0.54 7.37 -17.01
CA VAL A 286 -0.43 8.49 -16.95
C VAL A 286 -0.75 8.87 -15.51
N GLU A 287 -0.79 7.92 -14.56
CA GLU A 287 -0.91 8.22 -13.13
C GLU A 287 0.32 8.96 -12.60
N LEU A 288 1.54 8.52 -12.97
CA LEU A 288 2.79 9.20 -12.58
C LEU A 288 2.93 10.62 -13.16
N ILE A 289 2.53 10.85 -14.42
CA ILE A 289 2.56 12.20 -15.01
C ILE A 289 1.59 13.14 -14.30
N LYS A 290 0.36 12.69 -14.01
CA LYS A 290 -0.61 13.51 -13.25
C LYS A 290 -0.16 13.86 -11.83
N LEU A 291 0.59 12.96 -11.17
CA LEU A 291 1.18 13.20 -9.86
C LEU A 291 2.33 14.24 -9.90
N LEU A 292 2.99 14.42 -11.05
CA LEU A 292 3.97 15.48 -11.26
C LEU A 292 3.28 16.82 -11.61
N GLU A 293 2.23 16.80 -12.43
CA GLU A 293 1.43 17.99 -12.78
C GLU A 293 0.74 18.60 -11.55
N TYR A 294 0.26 17.79 -10.60
CA TYR A 294 -0.32 18.28 -9.34
C TYR A 294 0.65 19.14 -8.51
N ARG A 295 1.97 18.93 -8.66
CA ARG A 295 3.00 19.76 -8.00
C ARG A 295 3.22 21.11 -8.69
N GLN A 296 2.65 21.32 -9.87
CA GLN A 296 2.79 22.56 -10.64
C GLN A 296 1.58 23.50 -10.51
N THR A 297 0.41 22.97 -10.13
CA THR A 297 -0.83 23.75 -9.93
C THR A 297 -1.19 24.03 -8.47
N GLY A 298 -0.45 23.44 -7.51
CA GLY A 298 -0.71 23.59 -6.07
C GLY A 298 -0.14 24.85 -5.40
N ILE A 299 0.45 25.79 -6.15
CA ILE A 299 0.93 27.08 -5.65
C ILE A 299 0.29 28.21 -6.46
N SER A 300 -1.00 28.51 -6.20
CA SER A 300 -1.62 29.83 -6.44
C SER A 300 -3.11 29.86 -6.03
N SER A 301 -3.39 29.84 -4.72
CA SER A 301 -4.56 30.51 -4.09
C SER A 301 -4.48 30.39 -2.57
#